data_AF-A0A1G8GSL7-F1
#
_entry.id   AF-A0A1G8GSL7-F1
#
_cell.length_a   1.000
_cell.length_b   1.000
_cell.length_c   1.000
_cell.angle_alpha   90.00
_cell.angle_beta   90.00
_cell.angle_gamma   90.00
#
_symmetry.space_group_name_H-M   'P 1'
#
loop_
_entity.id
_entity.type
_entity.pdbx_description
1 polymer ?
#
loop_
_entity_poly.entity_id
_entity_poly.type
_entity_poly.pdbx_seq_one_letter_code
_entity_poly.pdbx_strand_id
1 'polypeptide(L)'
;MKLCHEYGTEELASPNSDSYPKSTLVSNLTYTQALILLGIPEEEREEFIENHDVESMTKLELQQAVKDRDQAIQEKKDLQKNLDVKNSEITQLTAQTKSLEEQMNQCQAEKVQSSISKADEQFTIHRDVILNAWKELSQILSTLNKIDPKIKETYREQLHTMLQNLTKRMEVWPPIVTTNLSIKPTPGVKSSN
;
A
#
# COMPACT_ATOMS: atom_id res chain seq x y z
N MET A 1 35.01 45.11 -33.88
CA MET A 1 35.14 45.56 -32.48
C MET A 1 34.38 46.87 -32.31
N LYS A 2 33.32 46.87 -31.50
CA LYS A 2 32.60 48.09 -31.08
C LYS A 2 32.42 47.99 -29.56
N LEU A 3 33.44 48.44 -28.84
CA LEU A 3 33.61 48.28 -27.39
C LEU A 3 33.20 49.57 -26.62
N CYS A 4 32.21 50.33 -27.10
CA CYS A 4 31.97 51.69 -26.61
C CYS A 4 30.49 52.11 -26.63
N HIS A 5 29.54 51.23 -26.27
CA HIS A 5 28.13 51.65 -26.09
C HIS A 5 27.58 51.35 -24.69
N GLU A 6 28.40 50.82 -23.79
CA GLU A 6 27.94 50.36 -22.46
C GLU A 6 28.35 51.28 -21.30
N TYR A 7 29.08 52.37 -21.58
CA TYR A 7 29.52 53.36 -20.58
C TYR A 7 29.35 54.82 -21.04
N GLY A 8 28.35 55.08 -21.88
CA GLY A 8 27.95 56.44 -22.24
C GLY A 8 26.95 56.99 -21.22
N THR A 9 27.47 57.77 -20.28
CA THR A 9 26.75 58.74 -19.42
C THR A 9 25.32 59.09 -19.87
N GLU A 10 24.31 58.50 -19.21
CA GLU A 10 23.00 59.13 -19.02
C GLU A 10 22.98 59.79 -17.64
N GLU A 11 23.83 60.80 -17.47
CA GLU A 11 23.70 61.79 -16.41
C GLU A 11 23.19 63.08 -17.05
N LEU A 12 21.87 63.17 -17.24
CA LEU A 12 21.15 64.44 -17.34
C LEU A 12 19.84 64.32 -16.56
N ALA A 13 19.97 64.72 -15.31
CA ALA A 13 18.96 65.17 -14.36
C ALA A 13 17.57 65.52 -14.97
N SER A 14 16.55 64.80 -14.50
CA SER A 14 15.19 65.32 -14.38
C SER A 14 14.97 65.71 -12.90
N PRO A 15 14.87 67.00 -12.55
CA PRO A 15 14.61 67.42 -11.19
C PRO A 15 13.09 67.36 -10.99
N ASN A 16 12.58 66.21 -10.53
CA ASN A 16 11.29 65.99 -9.86
C ASN A 16 10.86 64.53 -10.06
N SER A 17 11.52 63.60 -9.37
CA SER A 17 10.95 62.28 -9.12
C SER A 17 11.47 61.81 -7.76
N ASP A 18 10.73 62.15 -6.71
CA ASP A 18 10.92 61.68 -5.34
C ASP A 18 10.53 60.19 -5.23
N SER A 19 11.17 59.31 -6.00
CA SER A 19 10.91 57.88 -5.89
C SER A 19 12.07 57.01 -6.37
N TYR A 20 13.20 57.08 -5.64
CA TYR A 20 14.16 55.97 -5.60
C TYR A 20 14.68 55.78 -4.17
N PRO A 21 13.97 55.06 -3.29
CA PRO A 21 14.48 54.70 -1.97
C PRO A 21 15.55 53.57 -2.02
N LYS A 22 16.24 53.36 -3.15
CA LYS A 22 17.26 52.30 -3.31
C LYS A 22 18.67 52.83 -3.61
N SER A 23 18.84 54.10 -3.99
CA SER A 23 20.18 54.66 -4.23
C SER A 23 20.92 55.07 -2.94
N THR A 24 20.19 55.17 -1.81
CA THR A 24 20.75 55.64 -0.54
C THR A 24 21.46 54.52 0.24
N LEU A 25 20.99 53.27 0.15
CA LEU A 25 21.62 52.15 0.88
C LEU A 25 23.05 51.85 0.39
N VAL A 26 23.29 51.99 -0.92
CA VAL A 26 24.62 51.80 -1.50
C VAL A 26 25.58 52.94 -1.10
N SER A 27 25.08 54.08 -0.62
CA SER A 27 25.89 55.26 -0.30
C SER A 27 26.62 55.17 1.06
N ASN A 28 26.16 54.31 1.98
CA ASN A 28 26.77 54.12 3.31
C ASN A 28 27.69 52.89 3.41
N LEU A 29 27.74 52.05 2.38
CA LEU A 29 28.54 50.82 2.38
C LEU A 29 30.01 51.11 2.08
N THR A 30 30.91 50.50 2.85
CA THR A 30 32.33 50.53 2.52
C THR A 30 32.60 49.76 1.24
N TYR A 31 33.59 50.20 0.47
CA TYR A 31 34.03 49.54 -0.77
C TYR A 31 34.23 48.02 -0.61
N THR A 32 34.72 47.57 0.54
CA THR A 32 34.94 46.13 0.79
C THR A 32 33.63 45.38 1.05
N GLN A 33 32.65 45.97 1.73
CA GLN A 33 31.33 45.37 1.90
C GLN A 33 30.61 45.25 0.54
N ALA A 34 30.69 46.28 -0.31
CA ALA A 34 30.13 46.25 -1.66
C ALA A 34 30.74 45.13 -2.54
N LEU A 35 32.05 44.89 -2.43
CA LEU A 35 32.72 43.78 -3.12
C LEU A 35 32.26 42.41 -2.61
N ILE A 36 32.00 42.26 -1.31
CA ILE A 36 31.47 41.01 -0.73
C ILE A 36 30.05 40.75 -1.23
N LEU A 37 29.20 41.78 -1.29
CA LEU A 37 27.84 41.70 -1.82
C LEU A 37 27.79 41.38 -3.33
N LEU A 38 28.83 41.75 -4.09
CA LEU A 38 28.95 41.37 -5.50
C LEU A 38 29.16 39.86 -5.68
N GLY A 39 29.65 39.17 -4.65
CA GLY A 39 29.72 37.70 -4.61
C GLY A 39 28.36 37.02 -4.48
N ILE A 40 27.29 37.78 -4.23
CA ILE A 40 25.91 37.30 -4.19
C ILE A 40 25.28 37.52 -5.57
N PRO A 41 24.54 36.53 -6.11
CA PRO A 41 23.74 36.70 -7.32
C PRO A 41 22.85 37.94 -7.22
N GLU A 42 22.66 38.64 -8.34
CA GLU A 42 21.93 39.91 -8.36
C GLU A 42 20.49 39.76 -7.88
N GLU A 43 19.87 38.62 -8.19
CA GLU A 43 18.50 38.28 -7.83
C GLU A 43 18.31 38.06 -6.32
N GLU A 44 19.34 37.58 -5.63
CA GLU A 44 19.31 37.26 -4.19
C GLU A 44 19.91 38.39 -3.34
N ARG A 45 20.62 39.34 -3.96
CA ARG A 45 21.32 40.42 -3.24
C ARG A 45 20.36 41.36 -2.53
N GLU A 46 19.24 41.68 -3.16
CA GLU A 46 18.21 42.55 -2.58
C GLU A 46 17.56 41.91 -1.35
N GLU A 47 17.16 40.63 -1.45
CA GLU A 47 16.61 39.87 -0.32
C GLU A 47 17.65 39.69 0.81
N PHE A 48 18.93 39.52 0.47
CA PHE A 48 19.98 39.42 1.46
C PHE A 48 20.17 40.71 2.27
N ILE A 49 20.12 41.88 1.60
CA ILE A 49 20.22 43.20 2.21
C ILE A 49 18.97 43.54 3.04
N GLU A 50 17.80 43.07 2.64
CA GLU A 50 16.56 43.25 3.41
C GLU A 50 16.57 42.43 4.72
N ASN A 51 17.12 41.21 4.66
CA ASN A 51 17.18 40.30 5.81
C ASN A 51 18.36 40.52 6.75
N HIS A 52 19.39 41.27 6.34
CA HIS A 52 20.60 41.53 7.12
C HIS A 52 20.91 43.03 7.16
N ASP A 53 21.27 43.55 8.32
CA ASP A 53 21.70 44.95 8.47
C ASP A 53 23.15 45.14 7.98
N VAL A 54 23.34 45.10 6.65
CA VAL A 54 24.67 45.09 6.02
C VAL A 54 25.46 46.37 6.29
N GLU A 55 24.79 47.50 6.56
CA GLU A 55 25.44 48.77 6.88
C GLU A 55 26.13 48.74 8.25
N SER A 56 25.56 48.06 9.24
CA SER A 56 26.14 47.97 10.58
C SER A 56 27.11 46.79 10.78
N MET A 57 27.05 45.77 9.91
CA MET A 57 27.92 44.59 9.99
C MET A 57 29.37 44.90 9.64
N THR A 58 30.31 44.36 10.43
CA THR A 58 31.72 44.39 10.07
C THR A 58 32.01 43.51 8.84
N LYS A 59 33.15 43.75 8.18
CA LYS A 59 33.62 42.93 7.06
C LYS A 59 33.60 41.43 7.37
N LEU A 60 34.07 41.04 8.57
CA LEU A 60 34.16 39.63 8.96
C LEU A 60 32.78 39.01 9.17
N GLU A 61 31.87 39.75 9.80
CA GLU A 61 30.48 39.33 10.00
C GLU A 61 29.76 39.17 8.66
N LEU A 62 29.94 40.11 7.73
CA LEU A 62 29.33 40.03 6.40
C LEU A 62 29.88 38.85 5.59
N GLN A 63 31.19 38.59 5.66
CA GLN A 63 31.79 37.41 5.03
C GLN A 63 31.24 36.10 5.62
N GLN A 64 31.06 36.06 6.94
CA GLN A 64 30.52 34.89 7.62
C GLN A 64 29.05 34.66 7.24
N ALA A 65 28.22 35.70 7.20
CA ALA A 65 26.82 35.59 6.80
C ALA A 65 26.64 35.11 5.36
N VAL A 66 27.47 35.60 4.42
CA VAL A 66 27.48 35.10 3.03
C VAL A 66 27.86 33.62 2.97
N LYS A 67 28.88 33.21 3.74
CA LYS A 67 29.32 31.81 3.81
C LYS A 67 28.25 30.89 4.41
N ASP A 68 27.61 31.32 5.49
CA ASP A 68 26.55 30.55 6.17
C ASP A 68 25.33 30.38 5.27
N ARG A 69 24.97 31.42 4.50
CA ARG A 69 23.93 31.34 3.46
C ARG A 69 24.30 30.31 2.39
N ASP A 70 25.50 30.40 1.82
CA ASP A 70 25.93 29.48 0.76
C ASP A 70 25.93 28.03 1.24
N GLN A 71 26.35 27.80 2.49
CA GLN A 71 26.26 26.50 3.14
C GLN A 71 24.79 26.05 3.29
N ALA A 72 23.90 26.92 3.78
CA ALA A 72 22.48 26.59 3.94
C ALA A 72 21.78 26.29 2.60
N ILE A 73 22.14 27.00 1.52
CA ILE A 73 21.64 26.73 0.16
C ILE A 73 22.11 25.35 -0.32
N GLN A 74 23.39 25.03 -0.11
CA GLN A 74 23.94 23.73 -0.49
C GLN A 74 23.27 22.60 0.29
N GLU A 75 23.11 22.74 1.61
CA GLU A 75 22.40 21.78 2.46
C GLU A 75 20.93 21.61 2.03
N LYS A 76 20.22 22.70 1.74
CA LYS A 76 18.85 22.66 1.22
C LYS A 76 18.77 21.91 -0.11
N LYS A 77 19.72 22.12 -1.01
CA LYS A 77 19.79 21.43 -2.30
C LYS A 77 20.04 19.93 -2.13
N ASP A 78 20.94 19.56 -1.23
CA ASP A 78 21.23 18.16 -0.94
C ASP A 78 20.04 17.47 -0.25
N LEU A 79 19.36 18.16 0.67
CA LEU A 79 18.10 17.70 1.27
C LEU A 79 17.00 17.51 0.22
N GLN A 80 16.83 18.47 -0.70
CA GLN A 80 15.84 18.35 -1.77
C GLN A 80 16.12 17.14 -2.66
N LYS A 81 17.38 16.94 -3.07
CA LYS A 81 17.78 15.77 -3.86
C LYS A 81 17.50 14.46 -3.11
N ASN A 82 17.80 14.40 -1.81
CA ASN A 82 17.50 13.23 -0.99
C ASN A 82 15.99 12.99 -0.85
N LEU A 83 15.21 14.07 -0.72
CA LEU A 83 13.75 14.02 -0.67
C LEU A 83 13.18 13.44 -1.97
N ASP A 84 13.67 13.91 -3.13
CA ASP A 84 13.24 13.42 -4.44
C ASP A 84 13.57 11.93 -4.61
N VAL A 85 14.77 11.50 -4.20
CA VAL A 85 15.15 10.07 -4.17
C VAL A 85 14.21 9.28 -3.27
N LYS A 86 13.93 9.76 -2.06
CA LYS A 86 13.04 9.07 -1.13
C LYS A 86 11.59 9.01 -1.63
N ASN A 87 11.09 10.05 -2.27
CA ASN A 87 9.77 10.03 -2.90
C ASN A 87 9.69 9.00 -4.03
N SER A 88 10.76 8.87 -4.83
CA SER A 88 10.82 7.84 -5.88
C SER A 88 10.82 6.43 -5.28
N GLU A 89 11.57 6.22 -4.19
CA GLU A 89 11.62 4.95 -3.44
C GLU A 89 10.26 4.61 -2.82
N ILE A 90 9.59 5.58 -2.19
CA ILE A 90 8.24 5.44 -1.63
C ILE A 90 7.25 5.06 -2.73
N THR A 91 7.32 5.70 -3.90
CA THR A 91 6.44 5.40 -5.03
C THR A 91 6.64 3.97 -5.52
N GLN A 92 7.89 3.53 -5.64
CA GLN A 92 8.24 2.16 -6.02
C GLN A 92 7.77 1.13 -4.99
N LEU A 93 8.04 1.37 -3.70
CA LEU A 93 7.60 0.49 -2.60
C LEU A 93 6.08 0.42 -2.50
N THR A 94 5.38 1.53 -2.75
CA THR A 94 3.91 1.57 -2.79
C THR A 94 3.37 0.72 -3.94
N ALA A 95 3.97 0.81 -5.12
CA ALA A 95 3.60 -0.03 -6.27
C ALA A 95 3.88 -1.52 -6.01
N GLN A 96 5.02 -1.85 -5.38
CA GLN A 96 5.34 -3.22 -4.99
C GLN A 96 4.37 -3.78 -3.95
N THR A 97 4.05 -3.00 -2.91
CA THR A 97 3.09 -3.38 -1.88
C THR A 97 1.72 -3.68 -2.50
N LYS A 98 1.24 -2.81 -3.39
CA LYS A 98 -0.04 -3.02 -4.08
C LYS A 98 -0.05 -4.29 -4.93
N SER A 99 1.04 -4.55 -5.68
CA SER A 99 1.16 -5.77 -6.49
C SER A 99 1.22 -7.04 -5.63
N LEU A 100 1.92 -6.99 -4.49
CA LEU A 100 1.99 -8.12 -3.56
C LEU A 100 0.63 -8.39 -2.90
N GLU A 101 -0.11 -7.35 -2.53
CA GLU A 101 -1.45 -7.47 -1.97
C GLU A 101 -2.42 -8.11 -2.98
N GLU A 102 -2.35 -7.70 -4.25
CA GLU A 102 -3.16 -8.28 -5.32
C GLU A 102 -2.84 -9.77 -5.55
N GLN A 103 -1.55 -10.13 -5.57
CA GLN A 103 -1.12 -11.54 -5.67
C GLN A 103 -1.55 -12.38 -4.48
N MET A 104 -1.49 -11.83 -3.25
CA MET A 104 -1.93 -12.52 -2.04
C MET A 104 -3.43 -12.81 -2.12
N ASN A 105 -4.23 -11.81 -2.50
CA ASN A 105 -5.68 -11.96 -2.64
C ASN A 105 -6.03 -12.99 -3.72
N GLN A 106 -5.32 -12.97 -4.85
CA GLN A 106 -5.51 -13.96 -5.91
C GLN A 106 -5.17 -15.38 -5.45
N CYS A 107 -4.01 -15.59 -4.84
CA CYS A 107 -3.59 -16.90 -4.33
C CYS A 107 -4.58 -17.44 -3.30
N GLN A 108 -5.09 -16.57 -2.42
CA GLN A 108 -6.10 -16.96 -1.45
C GLN A 108 -7.43 -17.33 -2.12
N ALA A 109 -7.88 -16.55 -3.11
CA ALA A 109 -9.08 -16.85 -3.89
C ALA A 109 -8.95 -18.19 -4.64
N GLU A 110 -7.81 -18.46 -5.28
CA GLU A 110 -7.52 -19.72 -5.97
C GLU A 110 -7.52 -20.91 -5.00
N LYS A 111 -6.95 -20.74 -3.81
CA LYS A 111 -6.96 -21.79 -2.77
C LYS A 111 -8.37 -22.12 -2.30
N VAL A 112 -9.19 -21.10 -2.04
CA VAL A 112 -10.60 -21.26 -1.67
C VAL A 112 -11.36 -21.95 -2.80
N GLN A 113 -11.19 -21.48 -4.04
CA GLN A 113 -11.84 -22.06 -5.20
C GLN A 113 -11.46 -23.53 -5.41
N SER A 114 -10.18 -23.89 -5.25
CA SER A 114 -9.74 -25.28 -5.36
C SER A 114 -10.35 -26.18 -4.28
N SER A 115 -10.54 -25.65 -3.07
CA SER A 115 -11.15 -26.38 -1.96
C SER A 115 -12.65 -26.58 -2.18
N ILE A 116 -13.33 -25.55 -2.71
CA ILE A 116 -14.74 -25.64 -3.12
C ILE A 116 -14.91 -26.63 -4.26
N SER A 117 -14.06 -26.59 -5.31
CA SER A 117 -14.12 -27.54 -6.43
C SER A 117 -13.97 -28.99 -5.97
N LYS A 118 -13.01 -29.26 -5.08
CA LYS A 118 -12.85 -30.60 -4.49
C LYS A 118 -14.09 -31.02 -3.69
N ALA A 119 -14.66 -30.11 -2.90
CA ALA A 119 -15.88 -30.41 -2.15
C ALA A 119 -17.08 -30.67 -3.07
N ASP A 120 -17.19 -29.94 -4.19
CA ASP A 120 -18.26 -30.10 -5.19
C ASP A 120 -18.14 -31.43 -5.95
N GLU A 121 -16.93 -31.82 -6.33
CA GLU A 121 -16.63 -33.14 -6.91
C GLU A 121 -17.03 -34.26 -5.94
N GLN A 122 -16.62 -34.17 -4.67
CA GLN A 122 -16.97 -35.15 -3.64
C GLN A 122 -18.48 -35.20 -3.39
N PHE A 123 -19.14 -34.05 -3.32
CA PHE A 123 -20.59 -33.96 -3.17
C PHE A 123 -21.31 -34.65 -4.34
N THR A 124 -20.87 -34.38 -5.57
CA THR A 124 -21.43 -35.00 -6.78
C THR A 124 -21.28 -36.51 -6.76
N ILE A 125 -20.10 -37.02 -6.42
CA ILE A 125 -19.85 -38.46 -6.29
C ILE A 125 -20.80 -39.09 -5.26
N HIS A 126 -20.87 -38.53 -4.05
CA HIS A 126 -21.70 -39.09 -2.99
C HIS A 126 -23.21 -38.99 -3.30
N ARG A 127 -23.64 -37.89 -3.92
CA ARG A 127 -25.02 -37.73 -4.39
C ARG A 127 -25.40 -38.84 -5.37
N ASP A 128 -24.54 -39.11 -6.34
CA ASP A 128 -24.82 -40.12 -7.37
C ASP A 128 -24.83 -41.54 -6.77
N VAL A 129 -23.95 -41.83 -5.81
CA VAL A 129 -23.99 -43.09 -5.04
C VAL A 129 -25.33 -43.26 -4.32
N ILE A 130 -25.82 -42.23 -3.64
CA ILE A 130 -27.11 -42.28 -2.92
C ILE A 130 -28.26 -42.51 -3.91
N LEU A 131 -28.28 -41.81 -5.04
CA LEU A 131 -29.31 -41.96 -6.06
C LEU A 131 -29.30 -43.37 -6.67
N ASN A 132 -28.13 -43.94 -6.93
CA ASN A 132 -27.99 -45.30 -7.44
C ASN A 132 -28.45 -46.34 -6.40
N ALA A 133 -28.03 -46.21 -5.14
CA ALA A 133 -28.47 -47.09 -4.06
C ALA A 133 -30.00 -47.04 -3.87
N TRP A 134 -30.60 -45.85 -3.95
CA TRP A 134 -32.05 -45.69 -3.91
C TRP A 134 -32.75 -46.41 -5.06
N LYS A 135 -32.21 -46.31 -6.28
CA LYS A 135 -32.74 -47.02 -7.45
C LYS A 135 -32.70 -48.54 -7.26
N GLU A 136 -31.60 -49.09 -6.77
CA GLU A 136 -31.45 -50.52 -6.49
C GLU A 136 -32.43 -51.00 -5.41
N LEU A 137 -32.56 -50.25 -4.31
CA LEU A 137 -33.55 -50.55 -3.26
C LEU A 137 -34.98 -50.54 -3.81
N SER A 138 -35.30 -49.58 -4.67
CA SER A 138 -36.61 -49.49 -5.33
C SER A 138 -36.88 -50.70 -6.22
N GLN A 139 -35.86 -51.20 -6.94
CA GLN A 139 -35.96 -52.42 -7.73
C GLN A 139 -36.20 -53.64 -6.84
N ILE A 140 -35.48 -53.77 -5.73
CA ILE A 140 -35.67 -54.86 -4.76
C ILE A 140 -37.10 -54.86 -4.23
N LEU A 141 -37.63 -53.71 -3.81
CA LEU A 141 -39.02 -53.60 -3.37
C LEU A 141 -40.01 -53.98 -4.48
N SER A 142 -39.76 -53.59 -5.73
CA SER A 142 -40.59 -53.99 -6.87
C SER A 142 -40.58 -55.52 -7.09
N THR A 143 -39.41 -56.16 -6.97
CA THR A 143 -39.30 -57.63 -7.08
C THR A 143 -39.99 -58.35 -5.92
N LEU A 144 -39.82 -57.87 -4.69
CA LEU A 144 -40.45 -58.43 -3.50
C LEU A 144 -41.97 -58.34 -3.57
N ASN A 145 -42.51 -57.26 -4.15
CA ASN A 145 -43.96 -57.12 -4.35
C ASN A 145 -44.58 -58.26 -5.18
N LYS A 146 -43.80 -58.91 -6.05
CA LYS A 146 -44.24 -60.07 -6.84
C LYS A 146 -44.11 -61.40 -6.10
N ILE A 147 -43.24 -61.48 -5.10
CA ILE A 147 -42.91 -62.72 -4.37
C ILE A 147 -43.69 -62.79 -3.06
N ASP A 148 -43.53 -61.78 -2.20
CA ASP A 148 -44.18 -61.66 -0.90
C ASP A 148 -44.48 -60.17 -0.59
N PRO A 149 -45.74 -59.74 -0.80
CA PRO A 149 -46.16 -58.37 -0.53
C PRO A 149 -46.02 -57.96 0.95
N LYS A 150 -46.08 -58.90 1.89
CA LYS A 150 -46.00 -58.62 3.32
C LYS A 150 -44.56 -58.27 3.72
N ILE A 151 -43.58 -59.01 3.20
CA ILE A 151 -42.15 -58.71 3.42
C ILE A 151 -41.77 -57.37 2.77
N LYS A 152 -42.25 -57.11 1.55
CA LYS A 152 -42.09 -55.80 0.87
C LYS A 152 -42.57 -54.64 1.75
N GLU A 153 -43.71 -54.81 2.42
CA GLU A 153 -44.28 -53.81 3.32
C GLU A 153 -43.34 -53.51 4.49
N THR A 154 -42.83 -54.55 5.14
CA THR A 154 -41.89 -54.42 6.26
C THR A 154 -40.61 -53.68 5.84
N TYR A 155 -40.02 -54.03 4.71
CA TYR A 155 -38.80 -53.37 4.23
C TYR A 155 -39.05 -51.92 3.79
N ARG A 156 -40.22 -51.62 3.22
CA ARG A 156 -40.58 -50.23 2.90
C ARG A 156 -40.68 -49.38 4.16
N GLU A 157 -41.33 -49.87 5.22
CA GLU A 157 -41.44 -49.14 6.49
C GLU A 157 -40.09 -48.91 7.17
N GLN A 158 -39.21 -49.93 7.14
CA GLN A 158 -37.83 -49.80 7.62
C GLN A 158 -37.05 -48.73 6.85
N LEU A 159 -37.14 -48.75 5.52
CA LEU A 159 -36.48 -47.76 4.65
C LEU A 159 -37.03 -46.35 4.88
N HIS A 160 -38.35 -46.20 5.01
CA HIS A 160 -38.99 -44.92 5.31
C HIS A 160 -38.52 -44.34 6.64
N THR A 161 -38.49 -45.17 7.69
CA THR A 161 -38.02 -44.77 9.01
C THR A 161 -36.55 -44.34 8.98
N MET A 162 -35.69 -45.08 8.26
CA MET A 162 -34.28 -44.71 8.09
C MET A 162 -34.14 -43.33 7.43
N LEU A 163 -34.86 -43.08 6.33
CA LEU A 163 -34.81 -41.81 5.61
C LEU A 163 -35.30 -40.65 6.48
N GLN A 164 -36.41 -40.82 7.20
CA GLN A 164 -36.91 -39.82 8.14
C GLN A 164 -35.87 -39.43 9.19
N ASN A 165 -35.14 -40.41 9.72
CA ASN A 165 -34.08 -40.15 10.70
C ASN A 165 -32.89 -39.41 10.07
N LEU A 166 -32.52 -39.73 8.82
CA LEU A 166 -31.47 -39.00 8.11
C LEU A 166 -31.89 -37.56 7.84
N THR A 167 -33.12 -37.33 7.38
CA THR A 167 -33.68 -35.98 7.16
C THR A 167 -33.62 -35.14 8.43
N LYS A 168 -34.08 -35.68 9.57
CA LYS A 168 -34.00 -34.98 10.87
C LYS A 168 -32.57 -34.63 11.28
N ARG A 169 -31.60 -35.50 10.96
CA ARG A 169 -30.17 -35.21 11.23
C ARG A 169 -29.62 -34.10 10.34
N MET A 170 -30.17 -33.90 9.14
CA MET A 170 -29.78 -32.82 8.24
C MET A 170 -30.37 -31.47 8.63
N GLU A 171 -31.49 -31.43 9.36
CA GLU A 171 -32.12 -30.19 9.82
C GLU A 171 -31.29 -29.43 10.89
N VAL A 172 -30.38 -30.13 11.58
CA VAL A 172 -29.55 -29.55 12.64
C VAL A 172 -28.15 -29.23 12.10
N TRP A 173 -27.73 -27.97 12.22
CA TRP A 173 -26.40 -27.49 11.82
C TRP A 173 -25.58 -27.02 13.04
N PRO A 174 -24.28 -27.37 13.16
CA PRO A 174 -23.51 -28.25 12.28
C PRO A 174 -23.91 -29.73 12.47
N PRO A 175 -23.78 -30.56 11.41
CA PRO A 175 -24.09 -31.97 11.52
C PRO A 175 -23.17 -32.63 12.55
N ILE A 176 -23.76 -33.31 13.54
CA ILE A 176 -22.99 -34.05 14.55
C ILE A 176 -22.40 -35.28 13.87
N VAL A 177 -21.09 -35.23 13.57
CA VAL A 177 -20.36 -36.38 13.05
C VAL A 177 -20.05 -37.32 14.21
N THR A 178 -20.92 -38.29 14.48
CA THR A 178 -20.59 -39.38 15.41
C THR A 178 -19.66 -40.36 14.69
N THR A 179 -18.35 -40.09 14.69
CA THR A 179 -17.38 -41.07 14.20
C THR A 179 -17.28 -42.21 15.22
N ASN A 180 -17.71 -43.41 14.85
CA ASN A 180 -17.47 -44.64 15.62
C ASN A 180 -15.99 -45.10 15.56
N LEU A 181 -15.05 -44.19 15.30
CA LEU A 181 -13.61 -44.46 15.21
C LEU A 181 -12.94 -43.95 16.49
N SER A 182 -12.91 -44.80 17.52
CA SER A 182 -12.07 -44.59 18.70
C SER A 182 -10.60 -44.80 18.28
N ILE A 183 -9.94 -43.73 17.81
CA ILE A 183 -8.49 -43.71 17.63
C ILE A 183 -7.90 -43.65 19.04
N LYS A 184 -7.43 -44.80 19.56
CA LYS A 184 -6.64 -44.82 20.78
C LYS A 184 -5.38 -43.97 20.57
N PRO A 185 -5.03 -43.05 21.49
CA PRO A 185 -3.78 -42.31 21.38
C PRO A 185 -2.62 -43.30 21.54
N THR A 186 -1.75 -43.35 20.53
CA THR A 186 -0.49 -44.09 20.58
C THR A 186 0.37 -43.56 21.73
N PRO A 187 0.90 -44.43 22.61
CA PRO A 187 1.74 -44.00 23.72
C PRO A 187 3.13 -43.67 23.21
N GLY A 188 3.54 -42.41 23.38
CA GLY A 188 4.95 -42.04 23.31
C GLY A 188 5.27 -40.84 22.43
N VAL A 189 4.97 -39.65 22.93
CA VAL A 189 5.92 -38.53 22.83
C VAL A 189 5.97 -37.87 24.21
N LYS A 190 7.06 -38.12 24.94
CA LYS A 190 7.38 -37.38 26.16
C LYS A 190 7.64 -35.94 25.75
N SER A 191 6.84 -35.01 26.26
CA SER A 191 7.24 -33.61 26.32
C SER A 191 8.47 -33.52 27.25
N SER A 192 9.54 -32.90 26.77
CA SER A 192 10.67 -32.49 27.60
C SER A 192 10.88 -31.00 27.36
N ASN A 193 10.59 -30.26 28.43
CA ASN A 193 10.96 -28.91 28.86
C ASN A 193 11.01 -27.78 27.83
#